data_AF-A0AAR2IZ91-F1
#
_entry.id   AF-A0AAR2IZ91-F1
#
_cell.length_a   1.000
_cell.length_b   1.000
_cell.length_c   1.000
_cell.angle_alpha   90.00
_cell.angle_beta   90.00
_cell.angle_gamma   90.00
#
_symmetry.space_group_name_H-M   'P 1'
#
loop_
_entity.id
_entity.type
_entity.pdbx_description
1 polymer ?
#
loop_
_entity_poly.entity_id
_entity_poly.type
_entity_poly.pdbx_seq_one_letter_code
_entity_poly.pdbx_strand_id
1 'polypeptide(L)'
;MHSPAHAFEVKQRISRSVMETLRIVLLGKRGSGKSSAGNTLLGSKPFHTAPSSQGVTQVCSMSISTVNGQKIHVVDTPGWTDSLTDAESTQEIVKCIDISDPGPHALLLVLPIGCVAKEDTETPRQILEILGEKANKYTMVLFTKGDDLEEKTIEEYLEGVHPDLKKVIEICGGRYHMFNNRDKENHGQVFTLLEKIKDMVERNKGKYYTKAMYEKTAEQMEEKSISQKIVEAQRKDSAVESNDGQISRKKEEGKHCGGMYKRDSERAKESESHLEEAEGEGERRAMKFKHDRQLCCKTDSHEEEKYMVHTAKYHVVKSHCEKSSVEKISHHGAKSENRSKDLNKTEHKWHKTVTELQRSIERIEMTWSKEKDGLEKDIQQLRKKLGEQKTELEKVKKELQRQQVKVDTFEKLKQEGQRQREELERLRKENEEKRQKMKRRNSALQKHIDEFERAIDTNKETDFKITLQKFLAQVKKNVLHPK
;
A
#
# COMPACT_ATOMS: atom_id res chain seq x y z
N MET A 1 26.66 7.68 -31.85
CA MET A 1 26.24 9.05 -32.21
C MET A 1 24.89 8.94 -32.90
N HIS A 2 23.79 9.30 -32.23
CA HIS A 2 22.45 9.19 -32.84
C HIS A 2 22.19 10.40 -33.75
N SER A 3 21.72 10.13 -34.97
CA SER A 3 21.50 11.13 -36.03
C SER A 3 20.49 12.21 -35.60
N PRO A 4 20.71 13.49 -35.96
CA PRO A 4 19.76 14.59 -35.72
C PRO A 4 18.34 14.30 -36.25
N ALA A 5 18.22 13.52 -37.31
CA ALA A 5 16.93 13.11 -37.88
C ALA A 5 16.15 12.17 -36.94
N HIS A 6 16.83 11.26 -36.23
CA HIS A 6 16.19 10.37 -35.25
C HIS A 6 15.76 11.15 -34.00
N ALA A 7 16.51 12.17 -33.59
CA ALA A 7 16.10 13.07 -32.50
C ALA A 7 14.88 13.94 -32.88
N PHE A 8 14.80 14.38 -34.14
CA PHE A 8 13.68 15.15 -34.67
C PHE A 8 12.40 14.31 -34.82
N GLU A 9 12.53 13.07 -35.32
CA GLU A 9 11.41 12.14 -35.46
C GLU A 9 10.88 11.66 -34.09
N VAL A 10 11.76 11.44 -33.11
CA VAL A 10 11.36 11.17 -31.72
C VAL A 10 10.68 12.39 -31.09
N LYS A 11 11.17 13.62 -31.32
CA LYS A 11 10.49 14.85 -30.90
C LYS A 11 9.12 15.01 -31.54
N GLN A 12 8.96 14.69 -32.83
CA GLN A 12 7.65 14.74 -33.50
C GLN A 12 6.69 13.64 -33.03
N ARG A 13 7.17 12.43 -32.72
CA ARG A 13 6.35 11.35 -32.12
C ARG A 13 5.93 11.65 -30.67
N ILE A 14 6.83 12.21 -29.86
CA ILE A 14 6.52 12.69 -28.50
C ILE A 14 5.53 13.85 -28.57
N SER A 15 5.75 14.81 -29.47
CA SER A 15 4.81 15.91 -29.75
C SER A 15 3.43 15.37 -30.14
N ARG A 16 3.33 14.36 -31.02
CA ARG A 16 2.05 13.72 -31.38
C ARG A 16 1.37 12.98 -30.22
N SER A 17 2.13 12.34 -29.33
CA SER A 17 1.60 11.61 -28.16
C SER A 17 1.13 12.54 -27.03
N VAL A 18 1.78 13.69 -26.84
CA VAL A 18 1.37 14.73 -25.88
C VAL A 18 0.13 15.50 -26.37
N MET A 19 -0.19 15.43 -27.67
CA MET A 19 -1.35 16.10 -28.28
C MET A 19 -2.70 15.40 -28.05
N GLU A 20 -2.74 14.15 -27.54
CA GLU A 20 -4.02 13.41 -27.50
C GLU A 20 -4.89 13.72 -26.28
N THR A 21 -4.35 13.83 -25.06
CA THR A 21 -5.01 14.34 -23.83
C THR A 21 -4.02 14.31 -22.65
N LEU A 22 -3.86 15.40 -21.90
CA LEU A 22 -3.14 15.38 -20.61
C LEU A 22 -4.06 14.88 -19.50
N ARG A 23 -3.55 14.02 -18.62
CA ARG A 23 -4.32 13.37 -17.53
C ARG A 23 -3.70 13.79 -16.21
N ILE A 24 -4.48 14.48 -15.39
CA ILE A 24 -4.03 15.21 -14.20
C ILE A 24 -4.86 14.74 -13.02
N VAL A 25 -4.20 14.33 -11.93
CA VAL A 25 -4.87 13.92 -10.69
C VAL A 25 -4.51 14.91 -9.59
N LEU A 26 -5.50 15.40 -8.84
CA LEU A 26 -5.34 16.38 -7.77
C LEU A 26 -5.31 15.67 -6.41
N LEU A 27 -4.19 15.68 -5.71
CA LEU A 27 -4.02 15.00 -4.43
C LEU A 27 -3.81 16.00 -3.29
N GLY A 28 -4.13 15.61 -2.05
CA GLY A 28 -3.85 16.43 -0.87
C GLY A 28 -4.95 16.40 0.19
N LYS A 29 -4.68 17.07 1.30
CA LYS A 29 -5.55 17.14 2.48
C LYS A 29 -6.95 17.67 2.17
N ARG A 30 -7.94 17.28 2.98
CA ARG A 30 -9.26 17.93 2.97
C ARG A 30 -9.12 19.44 3.20
N GLY A 31 -9.84 20.23 2.41
CA GLY A 31 -9.80 21.69 2.50
C GLY A 31 -8.62 22.38 1.80
N SER A 32 -7.69 21.64 1.18
CA SER A 32 -6.55 22.23 0.45
C SER A 32 -6.92 22.96 -0.86
N GLY A 33 -8.19 22.91 -1.27
CA GLY A 33 -8.67 23.59 -2.47
C GLY A 33 -8.55 22.79 -3.77
N LYS A 34 -8.41 21.45 -3.71
CA LYS A 34 -8.37 20.56 -4.89
C LYS A 34 -9.48 20.83 -5.90
N SER A 35 -10.74 20.74 -5.49
CA SER A 35 -11.90 20.96 -6.37
C SER A 35 -11.93 22.37 -6.95
N SER A 36 -11.48 23.38 -6.20
CA SER A 36 -11.36 24.76 -6.71
C SER A 36 -10.25 24.87 -7.75
N ALA A 37 -9.08 24.27 -7.50
CA ALA A 37 -7.99 24.22 -8.46
C ALA A 37 -8.37 23.44 -9.73
N GLY A 38 -9.13 22.34 -9.59
CA GLY A 38 -9.67 21.60 -10.72
C GLY A 38 -10.63 22.42 -11.57
N ASN A 39 -11.50 23.19 -10.94
CA ASN A 39 -12.40 24.11 -11.64
C ASN A 39 -11.63 25.23 -12.38
N THR A 40 -10.62 25.83 -11.72
CA THR A 40 -9.71 26.81 -12.36
C THR A 40 -9.02 26.20 -13.58
N LEU A 41 -8.47 25.00 -13.42
CA LEU A 41 -7.75 24.27 -14.47
C LEU A 41 -8.66 23.94 -15.66
N LEU A 42 -9.93 23.59 -15.43
CA LEU A 42 -10.91 23.22 -16.45
C LEU A 42 -11.60 24.42 -17.11
N GLY A 43 -11.43 25.64 -16.56
CA GLY A 43 -12.14 26.85 -17.01
C GLY A 43 -13.66 26.80 -16.81
N SER A 44 -14.16 25.86 -16.00
CA SER A 44 -15.58 25.63 -15.74
C SER A 44 -15.76 25.07 -14.32
N LYS A 45 -16.99 24.83 -13.86
CA LYS A 45 -17.26 24.37 -12.49
C LYS A 45 -17.90 22.98 -12.40
N PRO A 46 -17.27 21.92 -12.93
CA PRO A 46 -17.82 20.57 -12.82
C PRO A 46 -17.66 19.96 -11.43
N PHE A 47 -16.70 20.42 -10.62
CA PHE A 47 -16.52 19.94 -9.25
C PHE A 47 -17.25 20.84 -8.26
N HIS A 48 -18.05 20.23 -7.39
CA HIS A 48 -18.81 20.98 -6.39
C HIS A 48 -17.86 21.59 -5.34
N THR A 49 -17.94 22.90 -5.14
CA THR A 49 -17.16 23.64 -4.14
C THR A 49 -18.10 24.36 -3.18
N ALA A 50 -18.08 24.00 -1.90
CA ALA A 50 -18.78 24.72 -0.85
C ALA A 50 -17.89 24.80 0.41
N PRO A 51 -17.89 25.92 1.15
CA PRO A 51 -17.28 25.98 2.47
C PRO A 51 -18.07 25.03 3.39
N SER A 52 -17.46 23.91 3.78
CA SER A 52 -18.07 22.91 4.65
C SER A 52 -17.02 22.30 5.56
N SER A 53 -17.33 22.17 6.85
CA SER A 53 -16.50 21.48 7.85
C SER A 53 -16.46 19.97 7.62
N GLN A 54 -17.50 19.38 7.01
CA GLN A 54 -17.60 17.93 6.78
C GLN A 54 -17.07 17.47 5.41
N GLY A 55 -16.42 18.38 4.67
CA GLY A 55 -15.82 18.16 3.34
C GLY A 55 -16.79 17.70 2.26
N VAL A 56 -16.61 18.28 1.08
CA VAL A 56 -17.61 18.21 0.01
C VAL A 56 -17.40 17.00 -0.91
N THR A 57 -16.15 16.69 -1.24
CA THR A 57 -15.80 15.56 -2.13
C THR A 57 -15.59 14.30 -1.30
N GLN A 58 -16.42 13.29 -1.53
CA GLN A 58 -16.40 11.99 -0.84
C GLN A 58 -15.96 10.84 -1.75
N VAL A 59 -15.88 11.05 -3.07
CA VAL A 59 -15.49 10.04 -4.08
C VAL A 59 -14.63 10.71 -5.17
N CYS A 60 -13.65 10.02 -5.76
CA CYS A 60 -12.95 10.50 -6.97
C CYS A 60 -14.01 10.95 -8.01
N SER A 61 -13.84 12.14 -8.59
CA SER A 61 -14.70 12.66 -9.65
C SER A 61 -13.87 13.15 -10.83
N MET A 62 -14.43 13.06 -12.02
CA MET A 62 -13.68 13.13 -13.27
C MET A 62 -14.33 14.12 -14.22
N SER A 63 -13.53 15.02 -14.82
CA SER A 63 -14.04 15.93 -15.84
C SER A 63 -12.99 16.20 -16.93
N ILE A 64 -13.47 16.53 -18.12
CA ILE A 64 -12.65 16.73 -19.32
C ILE A 64 -13.00 18.08 -19.92
N SER A 65 -11.98 18.86 -20.28
CA SER A 65 -12.14 20.16 -20.95
C SER A 65 -11.03 20.37 -21.96
N THR A 66 -11.23 21.29 -22.92
CA THR A 66 -10.16 21.77 -23.81
C THR A 66 -9.84 23.20 -23.41
N VAL A 67 -8.63 23.41 -22.88
CA VAL A 67 -8.18 24.70 -22.36
C VAL A 67 -6.88 25.07 -23.07
N ASN A 68 -6.80 26.29 -23.61
CA ASN A 68 -5.64 26.75 -24.40
C ASN A 68 -5.25 25.79 -25.54
N GLY A 69 -6.24 25.20 -26.22
CA GLY A 69 -6.04 24.21 -27.29
C GLY A 69 -5.57 22.83 -26.81
N GLN A 70 -5.35 22.63 -25.52
CA GLN A 70 -4.96 21.35 -24.93
C GLN A 70 -6.19 20.65 -24.34
N LYS A 71 -6.45 19.42 -24.79
CA LYS A 71 -7.42 18.55 -24.13
C LYS A 71 -6.81 18.06 -22.82
N ILE A 72 -7.51 18.30 -21.72
CA ILE A 72 -7.12 17.91 -20.37
C ILE A 72 -8.21 17.10 -19.70
N HIS A 73 -7.77 16.13 -18.92
CA HIS A 73 -8.57 15.24 -18.12
C HIS A 73 -8.14 15.43 -16.67
N VAL A 74 -9.05 15.89 -15.82
CA VAL A 74 -8.77 16.23 -14.42
C VAL A 74 -9.59 15.32 -13.51
N VAL A 75 -8.90 14.67 -12.58
CA VAL A 75 -9.49 13.84 -11.53
C VAL A 75 -9.36 14.58 -10.21
N ASP A 76 -10.49 14.99 -9.62
CA ASP A 76 -10.56 15.50 -8.26
C ASP A 76 -10.73 14.33 -7.29
N THR A 77 -9.93 14.29 -6.23
CA THR A 77 -9.93 13.19 -5.27
C THR A 77 -10.51 13.65 -3.92
N PRO A 78 -11.04 12.72 -3.11
CA PRO A 78 -11.36 13.01 -1.72
C PRO A 78 -10.14 13.57 -0.98
N GLY A 79 -10.41 14.42 0.00
CA GLY A 79 -9.37 14.94 0.86
C GLY A 79 -8.89 13.90 1.86
N TRP A 80 -7.58 13.79 2.00
CA TRP A 80 -6.99 12.95 3.03
C TRP A 80 -7.26 13.58 4.41
N THR A 81 -7.65 12.76 5.38
CA THR A 81 -7.90 13.17 6.77
C THR A 81 -7.10 12.29 7.72
N ASP A 82 -6.84 12.78 8.93
CA ASP A 82 -6.05 12.08 9.95
C ASP A 82 -6.70 10.78 10.47
N SER A 83 -7.95 10.53 10.09
CA SER A 83 -8.71 9.32 10.43
C SER A 83 -8.64 8.23 9.36
N LEU A 84 -8.11 8.52 8.16
CA LEU A 84 -8.05 7.52 7.11
C LEU A 84 -7.02 6.46 7.46
N THR A 85 -7.44 5.20 7.41
CA THR A 85 -6.52 4.09 7.50
C THR A 85 -5.63 4.02 6.26
N ASP A 86 -4.43 3.46 6.38
CA ASP A 86 -3.53 3.22 5.24
C ASP A 86 -4.24 2.48 4.10
N ALA A 87 -5.19 1.60 4.43
CA ALA A 87 -6.00 0.84 3.48
C ALA A 87 -6.99 1.71 2.69
N GLU A 88 -7.67 2.66 3.33
CA GLU A 88 -8.61 3.57 2.66
C GLU A 88 -7.86 4.55 1.74
N SER A 89 -6.75 5.11 2.21
CA SER A 89 -5.88 5.99 1.43
C SER A 89 -5.28 5.27 0.21
N THR A 90 -4.88 4.02 0.38
CA THR A 90 -4.39 3.12 -0.68
C THR A 90 -5.47 2.86 -1.73
N GLN A 91 -6.68 2.48 -1.30
CA GLN A 91 -7.79 2.21 -2.23
C GLN A 91 -8.14 3.41 -3.08
N GLU A 92 -8.16 4.61 -2.50
CA GLU A 92 -8.51 5.82 -3.25
C GLU A 92 -7.43 6.21 -4.27
N ILE A 93 -6.14 6.02 -3.94
CA ILE A 93 -5.05 6.19 -4.90
C ILE A 93 -5.20 5.22 -6.08
N VAL A 94 -5.43 3.93 -5.81
CA VAL A 94 -5.59 2.93 -6.88
C VAL A 94 -6.76 3.30 -7.78
N LYS A 95 -7.88 3.71 -7.18
CA LYS A 95 -9.10 4.09 -7.88
C LYS A 95 -8.88 5.31 -8.78
N CYS A 96 -8.19 6.33 -8.26
CA CYS A 96 -7.90 7.52 -9.06
C CYS A 96 -6.85 7.24 -10.17
N ILE A 97 -5.91 6.29 -9.97
CA ILE A 97 -5.03 5.79 -11.06
C ILE A 97 -5.87 5.09 -12.13
N ASP A 98 -6.79 4.21 -11.73
CA ASP A 98 -7.67 3.47 -12.65
C ASP A 98 -8.60 4.40 -13.44
N ILE A 99 -9.15 5.45 -12.81
CA ILE A 99 -9.94 6.49 -13.50
C ILE A 99 -9.09 7.24 -14.53
N SER A 100 -7.79 7.36 -14.29
CA SER A 100 -6.84 8.07 -15.15
C SER A 100 -6.19 7.19 -16.22
N ASP A 101 -6.77 6.04 -16.57
CA ASP A 101 -6.24 5.06 -17.54
C ASP A 101 -5.72 5.72 -18.84
N PRO A 102 -4.55 5.30 -19.38
CA PRO A 102 -3.63 4.26 -18.88
C PRO A 102 -2.76 4.67 -17.67
N GLY A 103 -3.00 5.86 -17.11
CA GLY A 103 -2.37 6.40 -15.91
C GLY A 103 -2.08 7.90 -16.04
N PRO A 104 -1.82 8.61 -14.92
CA PRO A 104 -1.75 10.07 -14.94
C PRO A 104 -0.41 10.57 -15.50
N HIS A 105 -0.47 11.64 -16.29
CA HIS A 105 0.69 12.38 -16.76
C HIS A 105 1.26 13.30 -15.67
N ALA A 106 0.38 13.83 -14.81
CA ALA A 106 0.75 14.68 -13.69
C ALA A 106 -0.05 14.34 -12.44
N LEU A 107 0.64 14.27 -11.32
CA LEU A 107 0.08 14.21 -9.98
C LEU A 107 0.32 15.59 -9.34
N LEU A 108 -0.75 16.34 -9.07
CA LEU A 108 -0.64 17.67 -8.46
C LEU A 108 -0.94 17.57 -6.98
N LEU A 109 0.07 17.83 -6.15
CA LEU A 109 -0.05 17.82 -4.70
C LEU A 109 -0.48 19.21 -4.22
N VAL A 110 -1.76 19.35 -3.89
CA VAL A 110 -2.43 20.62 -3.65
C VAL A 110 -2.28 21.04 -2.19
N LEU A 111 -1.64 22.19 -1.95
CA LEU A 111 -1.35 22.76 -0.63
C LEU A 111 -1.82 24.22 -0.56
N PRO A 112 -2.59 24.64 0.46
CA PRO A 112 -2.93 26.05 0.62
C PRO A 112 -1.76 26.87 1.19
N ILE A 113 -1.61 28.11 0.75
CA ILE A 113 -0.72 29.09 1.38
C ILE A 113 -1.21 29.40 2.82
N GLY A 114 -0.26 29.72 3.70
CA GLY A 114 -0.52 30.14 5.08
C GLY A 114 -0.72 28.99 6.08
N CYS A 115 -0.62 27.75 5.62
CA CYS A 115 -0.80 26.55 6.44
C CYS A 115 0.56 25.99 6.90
N VAL A 116 0.85 26.13 8.20
CA VAL A 116 2.11 25.69 8.86
C VAL A 116 1.82 24.64 9.94
N ALA A 117 0.65 24.00 9.93
CA ALA A 117 0.37 22.93 10.88
C ALA A 117 1.17 21.68 10.49
N LYS A 118 1.51 20.84 11.48
CA LYS A 118 2.26 19.59 11.26
C LYS A 118 1.63 18.74 10.15
N GLU A 119 0.31 18.64 10.15
CA GLU A 119 -0.50 17.92 9.17
C GLU A 119 -0.27 18.38 7.73
N ASP A 120 0.00 19.68 7.52
CA ASP A 120 0.23 20.26 6.19
C ASP A 120 1.55 19.81 5.58
N THR A 121 2.44 19.21 6.39
CA THR A 121 3.69 18.59 5.95
C THR A 121 3.68 17.07 6.00
N GLU A 122 2.85 16.47 6.87
CA GLU A 122 2.76 15.03 7.05
C GLU A 122 1.92 14.37 5.94
N THR A 123 0.72 14.89 5.66
CA THR A 123 -0.15 14.32 4.62
C THR A 123 0.53 14.28 3.24
N PRO A 124 1.24 15.34 2.79
CA PRO A 124 1.97 15.31 1.53
C PRO A 124 3.05 14.23 1.47
N ARG A 125 3.74 13.97 2.60
CA ARG A 125 4.75 12.92 2.70
C ARG A 125 4.15 11.53 2.62
N GLN A 126 3.07 11.28 3.36
CA GLN A 126 2.36 10.02 3.34
C GLN A 126 1.84 9.69 1.93
N ILE A 127 1.31 10.68 1.22
CA ILE A 127 0.88 10.53 -0.18
C ILE A 127 2.06 10.08 -1.06
N LEU A 128 3.21 10.76 -0.95
CA LEU A 128 4.40 10.44 -1.73
C LEU A 128 4.99 9.06 -1.36
N GLU A 129 4.93 8.67 -0.09
CA GLU A 129 5.37 7.36 0.37
C GLU A 129 4.49 6.24 -0.19
N ILE A 130 3.16 6.38 -0.12
CA ILE A 130 2.20 5.40 -0.65
C ILE A 130 2.33 5.28 -2.17
N LEU A 131 2.51 6.40 -2.88
CA LEU A 131 2.74 6.40 -4.33
C LEU A 131 4.12 5.85 -4.71
N GLY A 132 5.09 5.91 -3.81
CA GLY A 132 6.45 5.45 -4.03
C GLY A 132 7.32 6.42 -4.82
N GLU A 133 8.63 6.18 -4.73
CA GLU A 133 9.67 7.07 -5.28
C GLU A 133 9.57 7.29 -6.80
N LYS A 134 8.96 6.34 -7.54
CA LYS A 134 8.76 6.49 -8.98
C LYS A 134 7.75 7.58 -9.31
N ALA A 135 6.74 7.77 -8.46
CA ALA A 135 5.72 8.79 -8.65
C ALA A 135 6.31 10.21 -8.58
N ASN A 136 7.37 10.40 -7.80
CA ASN A 136 8.07 11.67 -7.66
C ASN A 136 8.35 12.35 -9.00
N LYS A 137 8.71 11.59 -10.04
CA LYS A 137 9.01 12.08 -11.40
C LYS A 137 7.82 12.72 -12.11
N TYR A 138 6.61 12.35 -11.72
CA TYR A 138 5.33 12.80 -12.27
C TYR A 138 4.58 13.75 -11.32
N THR A 139 5.15 14.03 -10.14
CA THR A 139 4.53 14.88 -9.11
C THR A 139 5.05 16.31 -9.15
N MET A 140 4.13 17.26 -8.94
CA MET A 140 4.40 18.68 -8.80
C MET A 140 3.52 19.25 -7.67
N VAL A 141 4.07 20.17 -6.89
CA VAL A 141 3.31 20.87 -5.83
C VAL A 141 2.47 21.99 -6.44
N LEU A 142 1.19 22.06 -6.10
CA LEU A 142 0.30 23.15 -6.50
C LEU A 142 -0.14 23.94 -5.26
N PHE A 143 0.38 25.14 -5.11
CA PHE A 143 -0.05 26.07 -4.07
C PHE A 143 -1.41 26.69 -4.44
N THR A 144 -2.33 26.75 -3.48
CA THR A 144 -3.62 27.45 -3.61
C THR A 144 -3.71 28.59 -2.63
N LYS A 145 -4.72 29.45 -2.79
CA LYS A 145 -4.86 30.70 -2.03
C LYS A 145 -3.68 31.65 -2.24
N GLY A 146 -3.24 31.80 -3.49
CA GLY A 146 -2.18 32.76 -3.82
C GLY A 146 -2.52 34.21 -3.44
N ASP A 147 -3.79 34.54 -3.25
CA ASP A 147 -4.25 35.81 -2.68
C ASP A 147 -3.76 36.05 -1.24
N ASP A 148 -3.46 35.00 -0.48
CA ASP A 148 -2.95 35.10 0.90
C ASP A 148 -1.46 35.50 0.96
N LEU A 149 -0.75 35.60 -0.18
CA LEU A 149 0.64 36.08 -0.23
C LEU A 149 0.77 37.61 -0.28
N GLU A 150 -0.34 38.34 -0.46
CA GLU A 150 -0.33 39.80 -0.64
C GLU A 150 0.71 40.23 -1.72
N GLU A 151 1.69 41.06 -1.36
CA GLU A 151 2.74 41.56 -2.26
C GLU A 151 3.97 40.64 -2.37
N LYS A 152 3.98 39.50 -1.66
CA LYS A 152 5.11 38.56 -1.69
C LYS A 152 5.03 37.60 -2.87
N THR A 153 6.19 37.31 -3.43
CA THR A 153 6.35 36.22 -4.39
C THR A 153 6.28 34.85 -3.72
N ILE A 154 5.97 33.82 -4.51
CA ILE A 154 6.00 32.44 -4.00
C ILE A 154 7.43 32.03 -3.61
N GLU A 155 8.45 32.55 -4.29
CA GLU A 155 9.85 32.34 -3.97
C GLU A 155 10.20 32.87 -2.57
N GLU A 156 9.81 34.12 -2.25
CA GLU A 156 10.01 34.71 -0.92
C GLU A 156 9.25 33.96 0.18
N TYR A 157 8.04 33.46 -0.13
CA TYR A 157 7.32 32.59 0.80
C TYR A 157 8.11 31.31 1.09
N LEU A 158 8.62 30.65 0.06
CA LEU A 158 9.37 29.39 0.16
C LEU A 158 10.71 29.55 0.88
N GLU A 159 11.30 30.74 0.95
CA GLU A 159 12.50 30.96 1.77
C GLU A 159 12.22 30.75 3.26
N GLY A 160 11.04 31.18 3.73
CA GLY A 160 10.63 31.14 5.14
C GLY A 160 9.85 29.90 5.57
N VAL A 161 9.49 28.98 4.67
CA VAL A 161 8.69 27.81 5.05
C VAL A 161 9.47 26.77 5.86
N HIS A 162 8.70 25.97 6.61
CA HIS A 162 9.22 24.86 7.40
C HIS A 162 10.10 23.90 6.54
N PRO A 163 11.25 23.42 7.04
CA PRO A 163 12.16 22.55 6.29
C PRO A 163 11.48 21.31 5.70
N ASP A 164 10.45 20.83 6.37
CA ASP A 164 9.71 19.66 5.91
C ASP A 164 8.94 19.88 4.61
N LEU A 165 8.38 21.08 4.44
CA LEU A 165 7.71 21.46 3.20
C LEU A 165 8.73 21.65 2.07
N LYS A 166 9.91 22.23 2.35
CA LYS A 166 11.02 22.30 1.39
C LYS A 166 11.40 20.91 0.90
N LYS A 167 11.53 19.95 1.82
CA LYS A 167 11.83 18.55 1.50
C LYS A 167 10.76 17.91 0.60
N VAL A 168 9.47 18.20 0.80
CA VAL A 168 8.40 17.71 -0.08
C VAL A 168 8.57 18.25 -1.52
N ILE A 169 8.90 19.54 -1.66
CA ILE A 169 9.16 20.16 -2.96
C ILE A 169 10.40 19.56 -3.63
N GLU A 170 11.46 19.33 -2.86
CA GLU A 170 12.70 18.67 -3.33
C GLU A 170 12.45 17.24 -3.81
N ILE A 171 11.67 16.44 -3.06
CA ILE A 171 11.24 15.10 -3.47
C ILE A 171 10.49 15.17 -4.80
N CYS A 172 9.65 16.19 -4.98
CA CYS A 172 8.97 16.49 -6.24
C CYS A 172 9.89 17.14 -7.29
N GLY A 173 11.22 17.08 -7.14
CA GLY A 173 12.19 17.59 -8.11
C GLY A 173 12.23 19.11 -8.24
N GLY A 174 11.88 19.83 -7.18
CA GLY A 174 11.83 21.30 -7.18
C GLY A 174 10.63 21.88 -7.95
N ARG A 175 9.67 21.04 -8.34
CA ARG A 175 8.53 21.46 -9.19
C ARG A 175 7.40 21.99 -8.34
N TYR A 176 7.05 23.25 -8.55
CA TYR A 176 5.86 23.84 -7.97
C TYR A 176 5.20 24.88 -8.89
N HIS A 177 3.95 25.19 -8.60
CA HIS A 177 3.16 26.25 -9.22
C HIS A 177 2.18 26.83 -8.20
N MET A 178 1.64 28.02 -8.46
CA MET A 178 0.71 28.70 -7.56
C MET A 178 -0.53 29.15 -8.32
N PHE A 179 -1.69 28.88 -7.73
CA PHE A 179 -2.99 29.34 -8.19
C PHE A 179 -3.61 30.34 -7.21
N ASN A 180 -4.19 31.39 -7.79
CA ASN A 180 -5.21 32.20 -7.15
C ASN A 180 -6.57 31.79 -7.73
N ASN A 181 -7.27 30.88 -7.02
CA ASN A 181 -8.56 30.36 -7.47
C ASN A 181 -9.70 31.39 -7.41
N ARG A 182 -9.48 32.56 -6.80
CA ARG A 182 -10.45 33.67 -6.81
C ARG A 182 -10.32 34.52 -8.06
N ASP A 183 -9.13 34.59 -8.63
CA ASP A 183 -8.83 35.30 -9.86
C ASP A 183 -9.22 34.45 -11.08
N LYS A 184 -10.48 34.58 -11.49
CA LYS A 184 -11.07 33.79 -12.58
C LYS A 184 -10.68 34.28 -13.98
N GLU A 185 -10.24 35.53 -14.08
CA GLU A 185 -9.89 36.18 -15.36
C GLU A 185 -8.43 35.91 -15.75
N ASN A 186 -7.59 35.53 -14.78
CA ASN A 186 -6.21 35.18 -15.03
C ASN A 186 -6.08 33.77 -15.62
N HIS A 187 -6.33 33.67 -16.92
CA HIS A 187 -6.09 32.45 -17.70
C HIS A 187 -4.58 32.13 -17.86
N GLY A 188 -3.70 33.09 -17.58
CA GLY A 188 -2.24 32.94 -17.66
C GLY A 188 -1.68 31.93 -16.64
N GLN A 189 -2.30 31.83 -15.46
CA GLN A 189 -1.90 30.84 -14.44
C GLN A 189 -2.09 29.40 -14.97
N VAL A 190 -3.21 29.14 -15.65
CA VAL A 190 -3.51 27.82 -16.21
C VAL A 190 -2.55 27.49 -17.36
N PHE A 191 -2.30 28.45 -18.25
CA PHE A 191 -1.33 28.29 -19.34
C PHE A 191 0.05 27.90 -18.80
N THR A 192 0.54 28.65 -17.81
CA THR A 192 1.87 28.43 -17.22
C THR A 192 1.98 27.07 -16.52
N LEU A 193 0.94 26.64 -15.81
CA LEU A 193 0.91 25.30 -15.21
C LEU A 193 0.98 24.20 -16.28
N LEU A 194 0.19 24.32 -17.36
CA LEU A 194 0.15 23.31 -18.41
C LEU A 194 1.49 23.21 -19.15
N GLU A 195 2.19 24.31 -19.38
CA GLU A 195 3.55 24.29 -19.95
C GLU A 195 4.53 23.56 -19.01
N LYS A 196 4.52 23.86 -17.71
CA LYS A 196 5.35 23.13 -16.72
C LYS A 196 5.04 21.63 -16.69
N ILE A 197 3.78 21.24 -16.88
CA ILE A 197 3.37 19.83 -16.97
C ILE A 197 3.89 19.20 -18.26
N LYS A 198 3.78 19.87 -19.42
CA LYS A 198 4.32 19.37 -20.68
C LYS A 198 5.83 19.15 -20.60
N ASP A 199 6.57 20.10 -20.02
CA ASP A 199 8.01 19.96 -19.78
C ASP A 199 8.34 18.78 -18.87
N MET A 200 7.50 18.52 -17.86
CA MET A 200 7.64 17.35 -16.99
C MET A 200 7.39 16.05 -17.76
N VAL A 201 6.36 16.01 -18.61
CA VAL A 201 6.04 14.84 -19.45
C VAL A 201 7.15 14.58 -20.48
N GLU A 202 7.70 15.63 -21.10
CA GLU A 202 8.82 15.51 -22.04
C GLU A 202 10.08 14.97 -21.35
N ARG A 203 10.42 15.46 -20.16
CA ARG A 203 11.50 14.91 -19.34
C ARG A 203 11.28 13.45 -18.97
N ASN A 204 10.02 13.03 -18.82
CA ASN A 204 9.62 11.64 -18.64
C ASN A 204 9.47 10.85 -19.96
N LYS A 205 9.95 11.40 -21.08
CA LYS A 205 9.94 10.79 -22.42
C LYS A 205 8.52 10.45 -22.90
N GLY A 206 7.55 11.30 -22.58
CA GLY A 206 6.14 11.11 -22.93
C GLY A 206 5.43 10.02 -22.11
N LYS A 207 6.09 9.45 -21.09
CA LYS A 207 5.49 8.43 -20.24
C LYS A 207 4.58 9.04 -19.19
N TYR A 208 3.72 8.20 -18.62
CA TYR A 208 2.82 8.50 -17.51
C TYR A 208 3.12 7.54 -16.35
N TYR A 209 2.63 7.91 -15.17
CA TYR A 209 2.68 7.04 -14.00
C TYR A 209 1.71 5.87 -14.20
N THR A 210 2.11 4.63 -13.90
CA THR A 210 1.30 3.45 -14.21
C THR A 210 0.93 2.67 -12.95
N LYS A 211 -0.18 1.92 -13.02
CA LYS A 211 -0.58 1.00 -11.96
C LYS A 211 0.52 0.01 -11.58
N ALA A 212 1.24 -0.54 -12.56
CA ALA A 212 2.38 -1.42 -12.30
C ALA A 212 3.55 -0.74 -11.55
N MET A 213 3.73 0.58 -11.68
CA MET A 213 4.71 1.31 -10.86
C MET A 213 4.26 1.41 -9.40
N TYR A 214 2.96 1.59 -9.19
CA TYR A 214 2.34 1.61 -7.87
C TYR A 214 2.38 0.22 -7.21
N GLU A 215 1.90 -0.83 -7.89
CA GLU A 215 1.85 -2.21 -7.38
C GLU A 215 3.22 -2.69 -6.93
N LYS A 216 4.26 -2.45 -7.74
CA LYS A 216 5.63 -2.78 -7.37
C LYS A 216 6.10 -2.07 -6.10
N THR A 217 5.64 -0.85 -5.85
CA THR A 217 5.96 -0.11 -4.61
C THR A 217 5.21 -0.75 -3.43
N ALA A 218 3.93 -1.07 -3.60
CA ALA A 218 3.12 -1.72 -2.57
C ALA A 218 3.72 -3.07 -2.15
N GLU A 219 4.12 -3.92 -3.10
CA GLU A 219 4.80 -5.19 -2.85
C GLU A 219 6.07 -4.99 -2.01
N GLN A 220 6.91 -4.01 -2.37
CA GLN A 220 8.14 -3.70 -1.65
C GLN A 220 7.89 -3.19 -0.22
N MET A 221 6.80 -2.44 0.01
CA MET A 221 6.41 -1.99 1.34
C MET A 221 5.92 -3.16 2.20
N GLU A 222 5.14 -4.08 1.64
CA GLU A 222 4.69 -5.29 2.34
C GLU A 222 5.87 -6.21 2.70
N GLU A 223 6.78 -6.46 1.76
CA GLU A 223 8.00 -7.25 2.01
C GLU A 223 8.86 -6.66 3.13
N LYS A 224 9.04 -5.32 3.14
CA LYS A 224 9.76 -4.61 4.21
C LYS A 224 9.04 -4.74 5.56
N SER A 225 7.71 -4.59 5.58
CA SER A 225 6.90 -4.73 6.80
C SER A 225 6.98 -6.15 7.39
N ILE A 226 6.89 -7.17 6.53
CA ILE A 226 7.04 -8.58 6.94
C ILE A 226 8.47 -8.83 7.46
N SER A 227 9.48 -8.34 6.77
CA SER A 227 10.89 -8.49 7.17
C SER A 227 11.17 -7.83 8.53
N GLN A 228 10.63 -6.64 8.79
CA GLN A 228 10.75 -5.97 10.08
C GLN A 228 10.10 -6.75 11.21
N LYS A 229 8.89 -7.28 11.00
CA LYS A 229 8.19 -8.12 12.00
C LYS A 229 8.96 -9.39 12.33
N ILE A 230 9.63 -10.01 11.35
CA ILE A 230 10.49 -11.18 11.57
C ILE A 230 11.71 -10.79 12.44
N VAL A 231 12.38 -9.68 12.14
CA VAL A 231 13.51 -9.20 12.94
C VAL A 231 13.11 -8.85 14.37
N GLU A 232 11.94 -8.22 14.55
CA GLU A 232 11.41 -7.92 15.88
C GLU A 232 11.03 -9.17 16.67
N ALA A 233 10.44 -10.18 16.02
CA ALA A 233 10.13 -11.46 16.65
C ALA A 233 11.42 -12.17 17.08
N GLN A 234 12.43 -12.24 16.21
CA GLN A 234 13.74 -12.83 16.54
C GLN A 234 14.45 -12.11 17.70
N ARG A 235 14.36 -10.77 17.76
CA ARG A 235 14.90 -10.00 18.91
C ARG A 235 14.19 -10.31 20.23
N LYS A 236 12.87 -10.55 20.20
CA LYS A 236 12.10 -10.95 21.38
C LYS A 236 12.48 -12.36 21.83
N ASP A 237 12.67 -13.30 20.90
CA ASP A 237 13.07 -14.67 21.21
C ASP A 237 14.49 -14.73 21.83
N SER A 238 15.46 -13.99 21.28
CA SER A 238 16.82 -13.92 21.86
C SER A 238 16.88 -13.21 23.23
N ALA A 239 15.98 -12.27 23.51
CA ALA A 239 15.88 -11.62 24.81
C ALA A 239 15.28 -12.56 25.89
N VAL A 240 14.39 -13.47 25.49
CA VAL A 240 13.83 -14.51 26.36
C VAL A 240 14.89 -15.57 26.69
N GLU A 241 15.68 -16.03 25.70
CA GLU A 241 16.79 -16.96 25.94
C GLU A 241 17.90 -16.36 26.84
N SER A 242 18.17 -15.06 26.70
CA SER A 242 19.14 -14.35 27.54
C SER A 242 18.70 -14.22 29.01
N ASN A 243 17.39 -14.10 29.25
CA ASN A 243 16.81 -14.09 30.60
C ASN A 243 16.76 -15.49 31.22
N ASP A 244 16.48 -16.54 30.44
CA ASP A 244 16.45 -17.92 30.93
C ASP A 244 17.86 -18.43 31.32
N GLY A 245 18.89 -17.94 30.62
CA GLY A 245 20.30 -18.15 30.99
C GLY A 245 20.73 -17.47 32.30
N GLN A 246 20.12 -16.33 32.69
CA GLN A 246 20.37 -15.68 33.97
C GLN A 246 19.62 -16.35 35.14
N ILE A 247 18.43 -16.91 34.89
CA ILE A 247 17.66 -17.68 35.89
C ILE A 247 18.37 -19.01 36.19
N SER A 248 18.97 -19.64 35.18
CA SER A 248 19.71 -20.88 35.34
C SER A 248 21.03 -20.71 36.12
N ARG A 249 21.75 -19.59 35.94
CA ARG A 249 22.96 -19.27 36.73
C ARG A 249 22.67 -18.95 38.20
N LYS A 250 21.52 -18.35 38.52
CA LYS A 250 21.10 -18.09 39.91
C LYS A 250 20.61 -19.35 40.66
N LYS A 251 20.36 -20.47 39.97
CA LYS A 251 19.98 -21.74 40.61
C LYS A 251 21.18 -22.62 41.02
N GLU A 252 22.37 -22.39 40.48
CA GLU A 252 23.57 -23.13 40.87
C GLU A 252 24.33 -22.50 42.05
N GLU A 253 24.19 -21.20 42.30
CA GLU A 253 24.79 -20.52 43.46
C GLU A 253 23.95 -20.66 44.76
N GLY A 254 22.81 -21.35 44.71
CA GLY A 254 21.87 -21.52 45.82
C GLY A 254 21.93 -22.87 46.55
N LYS A 255 23.00 -23.66 46.41
CA LYS A 255 23.21 -24.89 47.20
C LYS A 255 24.10 -24.66 48.41
N HIS A 256 23.67 -23.80 49.33
CA HIS A 256 24.01 -23.94 50.74
C HIS A 256 22.90 -23.36 51.63
N CYS A 257 22.58 -24.09 52.70
CA CYS A 257 21.54 -23.84 53.71
C CYS A 257 20.09 -24.03 53.25
N GLY A 258 19.64 -25.28 53.33
CA GLY A 258 18.24 -25.60 53.52
C GLY A 258 17.76 -25.13 54.91
N GLY A 259 16.61 -24.46 54.92
CA GLY A 259 15.88 -24.14 56.14
C GLY A 259 15.03 -22.89 56.03
N MET A 260 13.98 -22.89 55.20
CA MET A 260 12.81 -21.99 55.34
C MET A 260 11.65 -22.33 54.38
N TYR A 261 11.37 -23.61 54.15
CA TYR A 261 10.11 -24.02 53.51
C TYR A 261 8.96 -23.91 54.50
N LYS A 262 8.20 -22.79 54.43
CA LYS A 262 6.72 -22.75 54.64
C LYS A 262 6.09 -21.35 54.52
N ARG A 263 6.84 -20.26 54.39
CA ARG A 263 6.27 -18.90 54.26
C ARG A 263 6.09 -18.40 52.82
N ASP A 264 6.81 -18.97 51.85
CA ASP A 264 6.77 -18.47 50.46
C ASP A 264 5.67 -19.12 49.59
N SER A 265 5.12 -20.26 50.01
CA SER A 265 4.02 -20.95 49.30
C SER A 265 2.67 -20.25 49.49
N GLU A 266 2.47 -19.57 50.63
CA GLU A 266 1.24 -18.81 50.91
C GLU A 266 1.27 -17.42 50.24
N ARG A 267 2.44 -16.76 50.21
CA ARG A 267 2.61 -15.46 49.55
C ARG A 267 2.57 -15.53 48.01
N ALA A 268 3.00 -16.66 47.43
CA ALA A 268 2.88 -16.92 46.00
C ALA A 268 1.42 -17.15 45.58
N LYS A 269 0.64 -17.86 46.39
CA LYS A 269 -0.80 -18.07 46.13
C LYS A 269 -1.65 -16.81 46.32
N GLU A 270 -1.32 -15.95 47.30
CA GLU A 270 -1.95 -14.63 47.44
C GLU A 270 -1.60 -13.71 46.26
N SER A 271 -0.35 -13.75 45.77
CA SER A 271 0.05 -12.94 44.61
C SER A 271 -0.58 -13.43 43.30
N GLU A 272 -0.76 -14.74 43.13
CA GLU A 272 -1.52 -15.32 41.99
C GLU A 272 -3.01 -14.97 42.07
N SER A 273 -3.64 -15.04 43.24
CA SER A 273 -5.06 -14.64 43.38
C SER A 273 -5.27 -13.14 43.13
N HIS A 274 -4.34 -12.29 43.53
CA HIS A 274 -4.40 -10.84 43.25
C HIS A 274 -4.11 -10.50 41.78
N LEU A 275 -3.31 -11.31 41.08
CA LEU A 275 -3.08 -11.18 39.65
C LEU A 275 -4.29 -11.66 38.84
N GLU A 276 -4.94 -12.77 39.22
CA GLU A 276 -6.19 -13.22 38.58
C GLU A 276 -7.36 -12.25 38.84
N GLU A 277 -7.44 -11.63 40.02
CA GLU A 277 -8.42 -10.56 40.30
C GLU A 277 -8.14 -9.29 39.48
N ALA A 278 -6.86 -8.91 39.32
CA ALA A 278 -6.45 -7.75 38.52
C ALA A 278 -6.65 -7.97 37.01
N GLU A 279 -6.43 -9.19 36.52
CA GLU A 279 -6.72 -9.59 35.14
C GLU A 279 -8.24 -9.65 34.89
N GLY A 280 -9.02 -10.21 35.83
CA GLY A 280 -10.48 -10.22 35.76
C GLY A 280 -11.10 -8.82 35.82
N GLU A 281 -10.54 -7.90 36.62
CA GLU A 281 -10.92 -6.48 36.59
C GLU A 281 -10.49 -5.77 35.30
N GLY A 282 -9.32 -6.13 34.75
CA GLY A 282 -8.83 -5.66 33.46
C GLY A 282 -9.75 -6.06 32.30
N GLU A 283 -10.23 -7.30 32.30
CA GLU A 283 -11.17 -7.82 31.30
C GLU A 283 -12.58 -7.24 31.47
N ARG A 284 -13.06 -7.05 32.72
CA ARG A 284 -14.32 -6.33 32.98
C ARG A 284 -14.23 -4.86 32.57
N ARG A 285 -13.09 -4.18 32.80
CA ARG A 285 -12.83 -2.82 32.31
C ARG A 285 -12.74 -2.77 30.79
N ALA A 286 -12.13 -3.77 30.13
CA ALA A 286 -12.06 -3.84 28.68
C ALA A 286 -13.42 -4.14 28.04
N MET A 287 -14.27 -4.98 28.65
CA MET A 287 -15.66 -5.19 28.22
C MET A 287 -16.53 -3.96 28.48
N LYS A 288 -16.36 -3.28 29.61
CA LYS A 288 -17.03 -2.00 29.91
C LYS A 288 -16.59 -0.91 28.94
N PHE A 289 -15.30 -0.83 28.60
CA PHE A 289 -14.78 0.12 27.60
C PHE A 289 -15.25 -0.21 26.18
N LYS A 290 -15.43 -1.49 25.82
CA LYS A 290 -16.04 -1.90 24.55
C LYS A 290 -17.54 -1.62 24.51
N HIS A 291 -18.27 -1.86 25.60
CA HIS A 291 -19.69 -1.54 25.75
C HIS A 291 -19.93 -0.02 25.76
N ASP A 292 -19.10 0.75 26.46
CA ASP A 292 -19.14 2.22 26.54
C ASP A 292 -18.72 2.87 25.22
N ARG A 293 -17.76 2.28 24.48
CA ARG A 293 -17.41 2.69 23.11
C ARG A 293 -18.53 2.35 22.11
N GLN A 294 -19.22 1.23 22.28
CA GLN A 294 -20.37 0.86 21.46
C GLN A 294 -21.64 1.66 21.82
N LEU A 295 -21.77 2.12 23.07
CA LEU A 295 -22.75 3.13 23.50
C LEU A 295 -22.40 4.50 22.91
N CYS A 296 -21.13 4.91 22.93
CA CYS A 296 -20.63 6.18 22.36
C CYS A 296 -20.86 6.26 20.84
N CYS A 297 -20.52 5.20 20.10
CA CYS A 297 -20.79 5.11 18.66
C CYS A 297 -22.29 5.11 18.31
N LYS A 298 -23.17 4.66 19.24
CA LYS A 298 -24.62 4.71 19.06
C LYS A 298 -25.22 6.06 19.48
N THR A 299 -24.62 6.77 20.44
CA THR A 299 -25.03 8.11 20.86
C THR A 299 -24.58 9.18 19.87
N ASP A 300 -23.39 9.05 19.26
CA ASP A 300 -22.87 10.01 18.27
C ASP A 300 -23.68 9.96 16.96
N SER A 301 -24.09 8.77 16.52
CA SER A 301 -24.99 8.60 15.37
C SER A 301 -26.40 9.16 15.62
N HIS A 302 -26.89 9.11 16.86
CA HIS A 302 -28.22 9.64 17.22
C HIS A 302 -28.19 11.16 17.46
N GLU A 303 -27.05 11.71 17.90
CA GLU A 303 -26.84 13.15 18.04
C GLU A 303 -26.63 13.81 16.67
N GLU A 304 -25.89 13.20 15.73
CA GLU A 304 -25.76 13.71 14.36
C GLU A 304 -27.09 13.71 13.59
N GLU A 305 -27.90 12.65 13.75
CA GLU A 305 -29.24 12.58 13.14
C GLU A 305 -30.20 13.62 13.78
N LYS A 306 -30.15 13.79 15.12
CA LYS A 306 -30.85 14.90 15.80
C LYS A 306 -30.36 16.27 15.35
N TYR A 307 -29.06 16.44 15.12
CA TYR A 307 -28.44 17.69 14.68
C TYR A 307 -28.82 18.02 13.24
N MET A 308 -28.89 17.02 12.35
CA MET A 308 -29.38 17.19 10.97
C MET A 308 -30.88 17.52 10.92
N VAL A 309 -31.72 16.84 11.71
CA VAL A 309 -33.16 17.15 11.81
C VAL A 309 -33.38 18.53 12.45
N HIS A 310 -32.59 18.92 13.45
CA HIS A 310 -32.62 20.25 14.08
C HIS A 310 -32.18 21.34 13.09
N THR A 311 -31.13 21.09 12.29
CA THR A 311 -30.62 22.01 11.28
C THR A 311 -31.60 22.18 10.12
N ALA A 312 -32.27 21.10 9.69
CA ALA A 312 -33.34 21.16 8.68
C ALA A 312 -34.57 21.93 9.20
N LYS A 313 -34.98 21.70 10.46
CA LYS A 313 -36.03 22.49 11.12
C LYS A 313 -35.67 23.97 11.22
N TYR A 314 -34.42 24.29 11.56
CA TYR A 314 -33.92 25.68 11.63
C TYR A 314 -33.93 26.38 10.26
N HIS A 315 -33.55 25.69 9.18
CA HIS A 315 -33.56 26.26 7.81
C HIS A 315 -34.96 26.47 7.24
N VAL A 316 -35.91 25.58 7.54
CA VAL A 316 -37.33 25.76 7.14
C VAL A 316 -37.95 26.96 7.86
N VAL A 317 -37.67 27.14 9.16
CA VAL A 317 -38.14 28.29 9.95
C VAL A 317 -37.48 29.60 9.47
N LYS A 318 -36.17 29.58 9.18
CA LYS A 318 -35.42 30.74 8.71
C LYS A 318 -35.88 31.22 7.32
N SER A 319 -36.07 30.30 6.36
CA SER A 319 -36.57 30.64 5.01
C SER A 319 -38.00 31.20 5.03
N HIS A 320 -38.81 30.84 6.02
CA HIS A 320 -40.17 31.37 6.19
C HIS A 320 -40.20 32.73 6.91
N CYS A 321 -39.30 32.96 7.87
CA CYS A 321 -39.15 34.24 8.57
C CYS A 321 -38.61 35.35 7.65
N GLU A 322 -37.70 34.98 6.74
CA GLU A 322 -37.17 35.87 5.70
C GLU A 322 -38.25 36.24 4.66
N LYS A 323 -39.16 35.32 4.30
CA LYS A 323 -40.30 35.62 3.41
C LYS A 323 -41.37 36.52 4.05
N SER A 324 -41.57 36.43 5.38
CA SER A 324 -42.51 37.28 6.14
C SER A 324 -41.99 38.70 6.35
N SER A 325 -40.66 38.89 6.31
CA SER A 325 -40.02 40.19 6.55
C SER A 325 -40.00 41.11 5.31
N VAL A 326 -40.24 40.57 4.11
CA VAL A 326 -40.16 41.32 2.85
C VAL A 326 -41.50 41.98 2.44
N GLU A 327 -42.64 41.59 3.00
CA GLU A 327 -43.96 42.19 2.68
C GLU A 327 -44.46 43.26 3.66
N LYS A 328 -43.71 43.59 4.73
CA LYS A 328 -44.16 44.54 5.78
C LYS A 328 -43.42 45.88 5.82
N ILE A 329 -42.84 46.32 4.70
CA ILE A 329 -42.35 47.70 4.53
C ILE A 329 -43.07 48.38 3.36
N SER A 330 -44.40 48.45 3.42
CA SER A 330 -45.15 49.56 2.83
C SER A 330 -46.49 49.68 3.55
N HIS A 331 -46.90 50.92 3.83
CA HIS A 331 -48.17 51.32 4.46
C HIS A 331 -48.29 51.15 5.98
N HIS A 332 -47.71 52.14 6.68
CA HIS A 332 -48.29 52.66 7.91
C HIS A 332 -49.51 53.54 7.57
N GLY A 333 -50.71 53.13 7.99
CA GLY A 333 -51.90 53.98 7.92
C GLY A 333 -53.21 53.22 8.13
N ALA A 334 -53.70 53.24 9.37
CA ALA A 334 -55.09 52.99 9.80
C ALA A 334 -55.57 51.54 10.07
N LYS A 335 -56.36 51.44 11.16
CA LYS A 335 -57.33 50.40 11.59
C LYS A 335 -56.78 49.23 12.45
N SER A 336 -57.02 49.31 13.76
CA SER A 336 -56.50 48.39 14.79
C SER A 336 -57.40 47.19 15.14
N GLU A 337 -58.53 46.96 14.47
CA GLU A 337 -59.45 45.84 14.84
C GLU A 337 -59.58 44.74 13.78
N ASN A 338 -59.44 45.06 12.48
CA ASN A 338 -59.35 44.04 11.43
C ASN A 338 -58.00 43.29 11.42
N ARG A 339 -56.94 43.93 11.91
CA ARG A 339 -55.58 43.38 11.93
C ARG A 339 -55.46 42.11 12.79
N SER A 340 -56.23 42.03 13.88
CA SER A 340 -56.25 40.87 14.79
C SER A 340 -56.92 39.63 14.17
N LYS A 341 -58.03 39.84 13.42
CA LYS A 341 -58.71 38.75 12.69
C LYS A 341 -57.87 38.21 11.53
N ASP A 342 -57.17 39.09 10.82
CA ASP A 342 -56.25 38.70 9.74
C ASP A 342 -55.01 37.99 10.28
N LEU A 343 -54.46 38.45 11.42
CA LEU A 343 -53.37 37.76 12.13
C LEU A 343 -53.76 36.33 12.54
N ASN A 344 -54.91 36.12 13.18
CA ASN A 344 -55.38 34.79 13.56
C ASN A 344 -55.62 33.88 12.34
N LYS A 345 -56.09 34.44 11.22
CA LYS A 345 -56.29 33.70 9.97
C LYS A 345 -54.97 33.31 9.32
N THR A 346 -53.98 34.20 9.34
CA THR A 346 -52.62 33.88 8.88
C THR A 346 -51.92 32.86 9.77
N GLU A 347 -52.14 32.93 11.09
CA GLU A 347 -51.60 32.00 12.07
C GLU A 347 -52.21 30.61 11.90
N HIS A 348 -53.53 30.51 11.71
CA HIS A 348 -54.18 29.22 11.43
C HIS A 348 -53.71 28.60 10.11
N LYS A 349 -53.52 29.42 9.07
CA LYS A 349 -52.96 28.97 7.79
C LYS A 349 -51.52 28.49 7.96
N TRP A 350 -50.71 29.19 8.74
CA TRP A 350 -49.34 28.80 9.07
C TRP A 350 -49.28 27.47 9.83
N HIS A 351 -50.09 27.30 10.88
CA HIS A 351 -50.19 26.05 11.63
C HIS A 351 -50.57 24.86 10.74
N LYS A 352 -51.51 25.06 9.80
CA LYS A 352 -51.88 24.04 8.82
C LYS A 352 -50.71 23.65 7.92
N THR A 353 -49.98 24.62 7.38
CA THR A 353 -48.81 24.38 6.52
C THR A 353 -47.67 23.69 7.28
N VAL A 354 -47.40 24.10 8.53
CA VAL A 354 -46.40 23.44 9.39
C VAL A 354 -46.78 21.99 9.64
N THR A 355 -48.05 21.71 9.93
CA THR A 355 -48.54 20.34 10.15
C THR A 355 -48.40 19.47 8.88
N GLU A 356 -48.66 20.03 7.70
CA GLU A 356 -48.49 19.32 6.42
C GLU A 356 -47.02 19.03 6.09
N LEU A 357 -46.12 19.97 6.40
CA LEU A 357 -44.67 19.76 6.29
C LEU A 357 -44.18 18.68 7.26
N GLN A 358 -44.66 18.71 8.51
CA GLN A 358 -44.31 17.71 9.53
C GLN A 358 -44.66 16.29 9.06
N ARG A 359 -45.89 16.10 8.57
CA ARG A 359 -46.34 14.81 8.00
C ARG A 359 -45.56 14.41 6.76
N SER A 360 -45.02 15.36 6.00
CA SER A 360 -44.21 15.07 4.82
C SER A 360 -42.82 14.60 5.19
N ILE A 361 -42.22 15.19 6.23
CA ILE A 361 -40.95 14.74 6.81
C ILE A 361 -41.09 13.32 7.36
N GLU A 362 -42.14 13.03 8.14
CA GLU A 362 -42.40 11.69 8.68
C GLU A 362 -42.51 10.62 7.57
N ARG A 363 -43.10 10.96 6.42
CA ARG A 363 -43.14 10.05 5.26
C ARG A 363 -41.76 9.77 4.67
N ILE A 364 -40.93 10.82 4.54
CA ILE A 364 -39.56 10.70 4.02
C ILE A 364 -38.72 9.85 4.97
N GLU A 365 -38.81 10.09 6.28
CA GLU A 365 -38.13 9.31 7.32
C GLU A 365 -38.53 7.83 7.27
N MET A 366 -39.84 7.53 7.12
CA MET A 366 -40.30 6.15 6.96
C MET A 366 -39.77 5.48 5.68
N THR A 367 -39.70 6.20 4.56
CA THR A 367 -39.13 5.65 3.32
C THR A 367 -37.64 5.38 3.46
N TRP A 368 -36.88 6.32 4.03
CA TRP A 368 -35.45 6.17 4.29
C TRP A 368 -35.18 5.01 5.24
N SER A 369 -36.00 4.84 6.29
CA SER A 369 -35.87 3.72 7.23
C SER A 369 -36.02 2.37 6.53
N LYS A 370 -37.01 2.24 5.63
CA LYS A 370 -37.21 0.99 4.85
C LYS A 370 -36.07 0.71 3.88
N GLU A 371 -35.54 1.73 3.21
CA GLU A 371 -34.41 1.59 2.30
C GLU A 371 -33.13 1.18 3.05
N LYS A 372 -32.89 1.77 4.23
CA LYS A 372 -31.78 1.41 5.11
C LYS A 372 -31.86 -0.06 5.54
N ASP A 373 -33.02 -0.52 5.99
CA ASP A 373 -33.23 -1.93 6.37
C ASP A 373 -33.03 -2.89 5.19
N GLY A 374 -33.38 -2.46 3.97
CA GLY A 374 -33.13 -3.22 2.74
C GLY A 374 -31.64 -3.36 2.44
N LEU A 375 -30.91 -2.23 2.47
CA LEU A 375 -29.47 -2.21 2.26
C LEU A 375 -28.70 -3.01 3.32
N GLU A 376 -29.13 -2.98 4.58
CA GLU A 376 -28.51 -3.78 5.64
C GLU A 376 -28.64 -5.28 5.39
N LYS A 377 -29.78 -5.75 4.88
CA LYS A 377 -29.98 -7.15 4.49
C LYS A 377 -29.09 -7.55 3.32
N ASP A 378 -28.98 -6.69 2.30
CA ASP A 378 -28.11 -6.93 1.15
C ASP A 378 -26.63 -7.02 1.56
N ILE A 379 -26.18 -6.10 2.44
CA ILE A 379 -24.84 -6.14 3.01
C ILE A 379 -24.60 -7.45 3.79
N GLN A 380 -25.57 -7.89 4.58
CA GLN A 380 -25.47 -9.14 5.33
C GLN A 380 -25.35 -10.36 4.39
N GLN A 381 -26.12 -10.36 3.30
CA GLN A 381 -26.06 -11.43 2.29
C GLN A 381 -24.73 -11.45 1.54
N LEU A 382 -24.21 -10.28 1.16
CA LEU A 382 -22.89 -10.16 0.51
C LEU A 382 -21.75 -10.63 1.43
N ARG A 383 -21.80 -10.28 2.72
CA ARG A 383 -20.83 -10.76 3.71
C ARG A 383 -20.84 -12.29 3.84
N LYS A 384 -22.02 -12.91 3.80
CA LYS A 384 -22.15 -14.37 3.81
C LYS A 384 -21.50 -15.01 2.58
N LYS A 385 -21.81 -14.51 1.37
CA LYS A 385 -21.19 -14.98 0.11
C LYS A 385 -19.67 -14.83 0.12
N LEU A 386 -19.17 -13.71 0.63
CA LEU A 386 -17.73 -13.46 0.77
C LEU A 386 -17.08 -14.47 1.73
N GLY A 387 -17.75 -14.81 2.83
CA GLY A 387 -17.30 -15.84 3.77
C GLY A 387 -17.18 -17.21 3.12
N GLU A 388 -18.19 -17.62 2.35
CA GLU A 388 -18.19 -18.88 1.60
C GLU A 388 -17.03 -18.93 0.59
N GLN A 389 -16.83 -17.88 -0.20
CA GLN A 389 -15.71 -17.79 -1.14
C GLN A 389 -14.34 -17.86 -0.46
N LYS A 390 -14.18 -17.20 0.70
CA LYS A 390 -12.94 -17.29 1.50
C LYS A 390 -12.65 -18.72 1.96
N THR A 391 -13.68 -19.45 2.39
CA THR A 391 -13.49 -20.85 2.80
C THR A 391 -13.10 -21.76 1.65
N GLU A 392 -13.65 -21.56 0.46
CA GLU A 392 -13.26 -22.31 -0.74
C GLU A 392 -11.83 -21.98 -1.18
N LEU A 393 -11.44 -20.69 -1.14
CA LEU A 393 -10.07 -20.28 -1.44
C LEU A 393 -9.06 -20.95 -0.49
N GLU A 394 -9.39 -21.06 0.79
CA GLU A 394 -8.52 -21.70 1.79
C GLU A 394 -8.37 -23.22 1.54
N LYS A 395 -9.44 -23.89 1.07
CA LYS A 395 -9.36 -25.30 0.64
C LYS A 395 -8.44 -25.47 -0.56
N VAL A 396 -8.58 -24.62 -1.59
CA VAL A 396 -7.74 -24.66 -2.80
C VAL A 396 -6.27 -24.41 -2.44
N LYS A 397 -6.01 -23.45 -1.54
CA LYS A 397 -4.64 -23.13 -1.07
C LYS A 397 -3.97 -24.33 -0.37
N LYS A 398 -4.71 -25.04 0.50
CA LYS A 398 -4.21 -26.26 1.17
C LYS A 398 -3.92 -27.37 0.17
N GLU A 399 -4.75 -27.54 -0.87
CA GLU A 399 -4.50 -28.54 -1.90
C GLU A 399 -3.28 -28.18 -2.76
N LEU A 400 -3.11 -26.91 -3.11
CA LEU A 400 -1.93 -26.44 -3.83
C LEU A 400 -0.64 -26.69 -3.03
N GLN A 401 -0.65 -26.42 -1.71
CA GLN A 401 0.48 -26.75 -0.84
C GLN A 401 0.79 -28.25 -0.82
N ARG A 402 -0.23 -29.11 -0.76
CA ARG A 402 -0.04 -30.57 -0.84
C ARG A 402 0.57 -31.00 -2.16
N GLN A 403 0.18 -30.39 -3.27
CA GLN A 403 0.78 -30.67 -4.57
C GLN A 403 2.23 -30.19 -4.65
N GLN A 404 2.54 -29.01 -4.10
CA GLN A 404 3.92 -28.49 -4.07
C GLN A 404 4.87 -29.45 -3.35
N VAL A 405 4.47 -29.98 -2.17
CA VAL A 405 5.28 -30.96 -1.44
C VAL A 405 5.57 -32.22 -2.27
N LYS A 406 4.60 -32.68 -3.08
CA LYS A 406 4.81 -33.83 -3.98
C LYS A 406 5.83 -33.52 -5.08
N VAL A 407 5.77 -32.32 -5.66
CA VAL A 407 6.73 -31.86 -6.67
C VAL A 407 8.14 -31.81 -6.07
N ASP A 408 8.30 -31.17 -4.91
CA ASP A 408 9.60 -31.06 -4.23
C ASP A 408 10.17 -32.45 -3.89
N THR A 409 9.31 -33.39 -3.48
CA THR A 409 9.71 -34.78 -3.18
C THR A 409 10.16 -35.51 -4.46
N PHE A 410 9.44 -35.31 -5.57
CA PHE A 410 9.80 -35.89 -6.86
C PHE A 410 11.13 -35.33 -7.38
N GLU A 411 11.38 -34.04 -7.23
CA GLU A 411 12.66 -33.42 -7.60
C GLU A 411 13.83 -33.98 -6.79
N LYS A 412 13.67 -34.18 -5.48
CA LYS A 412 14.68 -34.82 -4.63
C LYS A 412 15.00 -36.25 -5.09
N LEU A 413 13.97 -37.05 -5.37
CA LEU A 413 14.16 -38.41 -5.89
C LEU A 413 14.85 -38.40 -7.27
N LYS A 414 14.54 -37.44 -8.12
CA LYS A 414 15.18 -37.28 -9.43
C LYS A 414 16.67 -36.96 -9.30
N GLN A 415 17.04 -36.05 -8.38
CA GLN A 415 18.43 -35.71 -8.09
C GLN A 415 19.20 -36.91 -7.52
N GLU A 416 18.60 -37.64 -6.57
CA GLU A 416 19.22 -38.84 -5.99
C GLU A 416 19.45 -39.92 -7.06
N GLY A 417 18.47 -40.15 -7.93
CA GLY A 417 18.62 -41.06 -9.06
C GLY A 417 19.71 -40.63 -10.07
N GLN A 418 19.97 -39.32 -10.23
CA GLN A 418 21.11 -38.84 -11.03
C GLN A 418 22.44 -39.15 -10.34
N ARG A 419 22.56 -38.89 -9.03
CA ARG A 419 23.77 -39.19 -8.26
C ARG A 419 24.14 -40.67 -8.32
N GLN A 420 23.16 -41.55 -8.12
CA GLN A 420 23.38 -43.00 -8.20
C GLN A 420 23.84 -43.45 -9.60
N ARG A 421 23.32 -42.84 -10.66
CA ARG A 421 23.77 -43.13 -12.04
C ARG A 421 25.20 -42.68 -12.28
N GLU A 422 25.56 -41.48 -11.83
CA GLU A 422 26.94 -40.96 -11.94
C GLU A 422 27.94 -41.82 -11.14
N GLU A 423 27.57 -42.23 -9.94
CA GLU A 423 28.39 -43.12 -9.11
C GLU A 423 28.59 -44.49 -9.76
N LEU A 424 27.50 -45.09 -10.29
CA LEU A 424 27.58 -46.37 -11.00
C LEU A 424 28.47 -46.27 -12.24
N GLU A 425 28.42 -45.16 -12.97
CA GLU A 425 29.28 -44.93 -14.13
C GLU A 425 30.75 -44.79 -13.74
N ARG A 426 31.06 -44.11 -12.61
CA ARG A 426 32.42 -44.04 -12.07
C ARG A 426 32.95 -45.42 -11.70
N LEU A 427 32.18 -46.22 -10.98
CA LEU A 427 32.55 -47.59 -10.61
C LEU A 427 32.76 -48.48 -11.84
N ARG A 428 31.94 -48.30 -12.89
CA ARG A 428 32.14 -49.02 -14.17
C ARG A 428 33.46 -48.64 -14.83
N LYS A 429 33.79 -47.35 -14.92
CA LYS A 429 35.08 -46.88 -15.47
C LYS A 429 36.26 -47.43 -14.67
N GLU A 430 36.20 -47.37 -13.34
CA GLU A 430 37.25 -47.91 -12.47
C GLU A 430 37.43 -49.43 -12.65
N ASN A 431 36.33 -50.19 -12.73
CA ASN A 431 36.39 -51.63 -12.97
C ASN A 431 36.92 -51.98 -14.37
N GLU A 432 36.60 -51.16 -15.37
CA GLU A 432 37.12 -51.32 -16.72
C GLU A 432 38.61 -51.02 -16.79
N GLU A 433 39.09 -49.96 -16.13
CA GLU A 433 40.51 -49.67 -15.97
C GLU A 433 41.26 -50.80 -15.26
N LYS A 434 40.70 -51.34 -14.18
CA LYS A 434 41.25 -52.52 -13.47
C LYS A 434 41.34 -53.73 -14.41
N ARG A 435 40.28 -54.01 -15.19
CA ARG A 435 40.28 -55.07 -16.21
C ARG A 435 41.34 -54.84 -17.28
N GLN A 436 41.49 -53.62 -17.80
CA GLN A 436 42.51 -53.30 -18.79
C GLN A 436 43.93 -53.45 -18.24
N LYS A 437 44.17 -52.98 -17.00
CA LYS A 437 45.44 -53.16 -16.29
C LYS A 437 45.78 -54.65 -16.12
N MET A 438 44.80 -55.47 -15.74
CA MET A 438 44.95 -56.92 -15.62
C MET A 438 45.27 -57.57 -16.98
N LYS A 439 44.54 -57.22 -18.05
CA LYS A 439 44.83 -57.70 -19.42
C LYS A 439 46.26 -57.35 -19.86
N ARG A 440 46.73 -56.12 -19.61
CA ARG A 440 48.11 -55.70 -19.92
C ARG A 440 49.15 -56.54 -19.17
N ARG A 441 48.92 -56.80 -17.87
CA ARG A 441 49.80 -57.65 -17.05
C ARG A 441 49.84 -59.09 -17.57
N ASN A 442 48.69 -59.67 -17.90
CA ASN A 442 48.62 -61.03 -18.44
C ASN A 442 49.29 -61.13 -19.82
N SER A 443 49.08 -60.14 -20.70
CA SER A 443 49.76 -60.10 -22.00
C SER A 443 51.28 -59.97 -21.86
N ALA A 444 51.77 -59.15 -20.92
CA ALA A 444 53.20 -59.04 -20.63
C ALA A 444 53.79 -60.34 -20.07
N LEU A 445 53.04 -61.05 -19.22
CA LEU A 445 53.45 -62.36 -18.72
C LEU A 445 53.52 -63.39 -19.84
N GLN A 446 52.51 -63.43 -20.73
CA GLN A 446 52.49 -64.32 -21.88
C GLN A 446 53.69 -64.09 -22.81
N LYS A 447 54.04 -62.83 -23.10
CA LYS A 447 55.23 -62.52 -23.92
C LYS A 447 56.52 -63.10 -23.33
N HIS A 448 56.69 -63.03 -22.02
CA HIS A 448 57.86 -63.62 -21.37
C HIS A 448 57.84 -65.15 -21.37
N ILE A 449 56.66 -65.78 -21.29
CA ILE A 449 56.53 -67.23 -21.47
C ILE A 449 56.97 -67.61 -22.88
N ASP A 450 56.46 -66.93 -23.90
CA ASP A 450 56.84 -67.19 -25.30
C ASP A 450 58.35 -66.93 -25.55
N GLU A 451 58.95 -65.92 -24.91
CA GLU A 451 60.40 -65.67 -24.95
C GLU A 451 61.20 -66.80 -24.29
N PHE A 452 60.70 -67.32 -23.18
CA PHE A 452 61.33 -68.40 -22.44
C PHE A 452 61.29 -69.72 -23.23
N GLU A 453 60.15 -70.04 -23.85
CA GLU A 453 60.01 -71.19 -24.76
C GLU A 453 61.00 -71.10 -25.94
N ARG A 454 61.11 -69.93 -26.59
CA ARG A 454 62.12 -69.71 -27.66
C ARG A 454 63.56 -69.86 -27.19
N ALA A 455 63.88 -69.46 -25.96
CA ALA A 455 65.23 -69.60 -25.40
C ALA A 455 65.58 -71.08 -25.11
N ILE A 456 64.59 -71.90 -24.73
CA ILE A 456 64.75 -73.35 -24.58
C ILE A 456 65.05 -73.99 -25.93
N ASP A 457 64.31 -73.63 -26.98
CA ASP A 457 64.47 -74.20 -28.32
C ASP A 457 65.82 -73.90 -28.98
N THR A 458 66.49 -72.81 -28.59
CA THR A 458 67.77 -72.37 -29.18
C THR A 458 69.03 -72.88 -28.46
N ASN A 459 68.87 -73.63 -27.36
CA ASN A 459 69.93 -74.33 -26.60
C ASN A 459 71.17 -73.48 -26.23
N LYS A 460 70.98 -72.18 -25.94
CA LYS A 460 72.02 -71.26 -25.45
C LYS A 460 71.90 -71.06 -23.94
N GLU A 461 72.76 -71.72 -23.17
CA GLU A 461 72.73 -71.76 -21.70
C GLU A 461 72.81 -70.36 -21.03
N THR A 462 73.50 -69.41 -21.67
CA THR A 462 73.59 -68.01 -21.21
C THR A 462 72.30 -67.21 -21.42
N ASP A 463 71.57 -67.46 -22.51
CA ASP A 463 70.29 -66.77 -22.79
C ASP A 463 69.17 -67.24 -21.87
N PHE A 464 69.22 -68.51 -21.45
CA PHE A 464 68.27 -69.08 -20.50
C PHE A 464 68.33 -68.41 -19.12
N LYS A 465 69.53 -68.22 -18.54
CA LYS A 465 69.70 -67.57 -17.24
C LYS A 465 69.18 -66.12 -17.22
N ILE A 466 69.47 -65.35 -18.27
CA ILE A 466 69.04 -63.95 -18.39
C ILE A 466 67.51 -63.88 -18.52
N THR A 467 66.93 -64.76 -19.33
CA THR A 467 65.47 -64.81 -19.55
C THR A 467 64.73 -65.25 -18.28
N LEU A 468 65.26 -66.24 -17.54
CA LEU A 468 64.72 -66.68 -16.26
C LEU A 468 64.77 -65.57 -15.19
N GLN A 469 65.87 -64.81 -15.11
CA GLN A 469 65.97 -63.67 -14.20
C GLN A 469 64.93 -62.58 -14.52
N LYS A 470 64.72 -62.27 -15.80
CA LYS A 470 63.70 -61.30 -16.24
C LYS A 470 62.29 -61.77 -15.89
N PHE A 471 61.97 -63.04 -16.15
CA PHE A 471 60.69 -63.63 -15.80
C PHE A 471 60.43 -63.60 -14.28
N LEU A 472 61.39 -64.03 -13.47
CA LEU A 472 61.29 -64.01 -12.01
C LEU A 472 61.16 -62.59 -11.44
N ALA A 473 61.87 -61.61 -12.01
CA ALA A 473 61.73 -60.21 -11.64
C ALA A 473 60.31 -59.67 -11.94
N GLN A 474 59.74 -60.06 -13.08
CA GLN A 474 58.39 -59.66 -13.48
C GLN A 474 57.31 -60.35 -12.61
N VAL A 475 57.48 -61.63 -12.27
CA VAL A 475 56.59 -62.34 -11.34
C VAL A 475 56.67 -61.73 -9.94
N LYS A 476 57.88 -61.44 -9.42
CA LYS A 476 58.04 -60.73 -8.14
C LYS A 476 57.35 -59.38 -8.13
N LYS A 477 57.51 -58.58 -9.19
CA LYS A 477 56.83 -57.29 -9.35
C LYS A 477 55.30 -57.46 -9.36
N ASN A 478 54.81 -58.59 -9.88
CA ASN A 478 53.38 -58.87 -9.95
C ASN A 478 52.77 -59.39 -8.64
N VAL A 479 53.53 -60.15 -7.84
CA VAL A 479 53.07 -60.82 -6.61
C VAL A 479 53.31 -59.96 -5.35
N LEU A 480 54.41 -59.20 -5.27
CA LEU A 480 54.79 -58.44 -4.07
C LEU A 480 54.16 -57.03 -4.00
N HIS A 481 53.62 -56.50 -5.10
CA HIS A 481 52.88 -55.24 -5.11
C HIS A 481 51.50 -55.41 -5.79
N PRO A 482 50.53 -56.03 -5.09
CA PRO A 482 49.14 -55.99 -5.51
C PRO A 482 48.57 -54.61 -5.12
N LYS A 483 48.73 -53.60 -5.98
CA LYS A 483 47.94 -52.36 -5.90
C LYS A 483 46.74 -52.43 -6.84
#